data_AF-A0A429B843-F1
#
_entry.id   AF-A0A429B843-F1
#
_cell.length_a   1.000
_cell.length_b   1.000
_cell.length_c   1.000
_cell.angle_alpha   90.00
_cell.angle_beta   90.00
_cell.angle_gamma   90.00
#
_symmetry.space_group_name_H-M   'P 1'
#
loop_
_entity.id
_entity.type
_entity.pdbx_description
1 polymer ?
#
loop_
_entity_poly.entity_id
_entity_poly.type
_entity_poly.pdbx_seq_one_letter_code
_entity_poly.pdbx_strand_id
1 'polypeptide(L)'
;MAPGGLWDDLPPEGGPGNVTGCHQRLRLVTTAWATPGTVQHADDAVLLLAQGAPEAYRRRFRELAKGWIERCSARPYLAHADVPATRRAVDVLGDPGVAAAPGPVGHFVFPDMDRVVHRRPGWSYAIGMSSRRVAAYEAINGENPHGWYTGDGMTYLYTGDPGQFGHDFWPTVDPYRLPGTTVDTRERADLHMVARRPDNAWAGGATLAGRYGAASMEVIGDGVPTRARKSWFCLDAAVVALGSGIRGSGGHTVETVLENRATEAEPFLADGWAHLEGTGGYVFEGTPLSLTERRTGRWHDINSGDDTGGALEPVSRRYVTIWYDHGIDPADAAYAYVLLPGASRERTRAFHRDRPVAVLANTPLVQAVRAGGLWAATFWAAGTAGVLTADAPCVALVRRRGTRIDVAVADPGRTVEAVTLTLGLPAHGVLRADDTVTVTPGARPRVTVKLGGSAGRTHAAALSGPGSPRYGR
;
A
#
# COMPACT_ATOMS: atom_id res chain seq x y z
N MET A 1 26.87 -8.87 -4.99
CA MET A 1 26.19 -8.76 -3.68
C MET A 1 25.36 -7.48 -3.68
N ALA A 2 24.05 -7.60 -3.93
CA ALA A 2 23.13 -6.48 -3.81
C ALA A 2 22.53 -6.49 -2.39
N PRO A 3 22.64 -5.41 -1.60
CA PRO A 3 21.94 -5.30 -0.33
C PRO A 3 20.54 -4.71 -0.59
N GLY A 4 19.47 -5.40 -0.22
CA GLY A 4 18.12 -4.83 -0.40
C GLY A 4 16.87 -5.70 -0.19
N GLY A 5 16.97 -6.99 0.12
CA GLY A 5 15.82 -7.80 0.53
C GLY A 5 15.66 -7.77 2.04
N LEU A 6 14.45 -7.51 2.56
CA LEU A 6 14.23 -7.57 4.02
C LEU A 6 14.14 -9.03 4.50
N TRP A 7 13.69 -9.98 3.67
CA TRP A 7 13.64 -11.43 3.96
C TRP A 7 13.51 -12.21 2.63
N ASP A 8 14.49 -13.04 2.27
CA ASP A 8 14.49 -13.76 0.98
C ASP A 8 14.00 -15.23 1.08
N ASP A 9 13.58 -15.71 2.26
CA ASP A 9 13.42 -17.17 2.47
C ASP A 9 12.48 -17.65 3.60
N LEU A 10 11.40 -16.95 3.98
CA LEU A 10 10.51 -17.42 5.07
C LEU A 10 9.20 -18.10 4.57
N PRO A 11 8.99 -19.40 4.83
CA PRO A 11 7.69 -20.05 4.78
C PRO A 11 6.92 -19.80 6.11
N PRO A 12 5.68 -19.27 6.06
CA PRO A 12 4.81 -19.18 7.24
C PRO A 12 4.02 -20.49 7.43
N GLU A 13 4.14 -21.13 8.59
CA GLU A 13 3.24 -22.21 9.05
C GLU A 13 2.47 -21.79 10.31
N GLY A 14 1.23 -22.31 10.44
CA GLY A 14 0.63 -22.62 11.75
C GLY A 14 -0.66 -21.89 12.17
N GLY A 15 -1.80 -22.19 11.53
CA GLY A 15 -3.17 -21.83 11.96
C GLY A 15 -4.12 -21.69 10.76
N PRO A 16 -5.44 -21.98 10.89
CA PRO A 16 -6.34 -22.15 9.73
C PRO A 16 -6.27 -20.91 8.84
N GLY A 17 -5.64 -21.11 7.69
CA GLY A 17 -4.90 -20.10 6.96
C GLY A 17 -5.69 -19.60 5.76
N ASN A 18 -6.97 -19.32 5.93
CA ASN A 18 -7.87 -19.42 4.80
C ASN A 18 -8.31 -18.03 4.31
N VAL A 19 -7.35 -17.27 3.76
CA VAL A 19 -7.47 -16.26 2.69
C VAL A 19 -6.04 -15.97 2.23
N THR A 20 -5.61 -16.57 1.11
CA THR A 20 -4.31 -16.50 0.40
C THR A 20 -3.03 -16.23 1.21
N GLY A 21 -1.98 -17.04 1.00
CA GLY A 21 -0.64 -16.78 1.57
C GLY A 21 -0.12 -15.36 1.28
N CYS A 22 -0.54 -14.74 0.17
CA CYS A 22 -0.25 -13.34 -0.14
C CYS A 22 -0.92 -12.33 0.80
N HIS A 23 -2.21 -12.50 1.14
CA HIS A 23 -2.86 -11.64 2.14
C HIS A 23 -2.22 -11.84 3.51
N GLN A 24 -1.94 -13.09 3.90
CA GLN A 24 -1.22 -13.36 5.14
C GLN A 24 0.11 -12.62 5.16
N ARG A 25 1.00 -12.81 4.19
CA ARG A 25 2.29 -12.08 4.11
C ARG A 25 2.12 -10.57 4.13
N LEU A 26 1.15 -10.02 3.40
CA LEU A 26 0.87 -8.59 3.42
C LEU A 26 0.40 -8.14 4.80
N ARG A 27 -0.51 -8.87 5.43
CA ARG A 27 -0.95 -8.64 6.81
C ARG A 27 0.22 -8.75 7.77
N LEU A 28 1.10 -9.75 7.65
CA LEU A 28 2.30 -9.89 8.47
C LEU A 28 3.15 -8.61 8.34
N VAL A 29 3.57 -8.24 7.12
CA VAL A 29 4.39 -7.03 6.89
C VAL A 29 3.68 -5.75 7.38
N THR A 30 2.37 -5.67 7.18
CA THR A 30 1.59 -4.49 7.51
C THR A 30 1.34 -4.38 9.01
N THR A 31 1.01 -5.49 9.68
CA THR A 31 0.52 -5.54 11.07
C THR A 31 1.55 -5.96 12.10
N ALA A 32 2.51 -6.82 11.77
CA ALA A 32 3.49 -7.35 12.72
C ALA A 32 4.11 -6.24 13.55
N TRP A 33 4.30 -5.05 12.96
CA TRP A 33 5.04 -3.98 13.61
C TRP A 33 4.19 -2.71 13.86
N ALA A 34 2.85 -2.70 13.68
CA ALA A 34 2.06 -1.52 13.24
C ALA A 34 1.33 -0.62 14.23
N THR A 35 0.82 -1.13 15.34
CA THR A 35 -0.08 -0.35 16.21
C THR A 35 0.01 -0.92 17.62
N PRO A 36 -0.08 -0.12 18.69
CA PRO A 36 -0.48 -0.65 19.99
C PRO A 36 -1.73 -1.51 19.80
N GLY A 37 -1.63 -2.79 20.16
CA GLY A 37 -2.70 -3.76 20.10
C GLY A 37 -2.73 -4.74 18.95
N THR A 38 -1.72 -4.85 18.08
CA THR A 38 -1.84 -5.76 16.91
C THR A 38 -2.10 -7.24 17.26
N VAL A 39 -2.74 -7.97 16.34
CA VAL A 39 -3.09 -9.41 16.45
C VAL A 39 -1.93 -10.37 16.16
N GLN A 40 -0.75 -9.85 15.78
CA GLN A 40 0.42 -10.69 15.57
C GLN A 40 1.37 -10.65 16.77
N HIS A 41 1.41 -11.80 17.40
CA HIS A 41 2.28 -12.30 18.44
C HIS A 41 3.75 -12.26 17.94
N ALA A 42 4.75 -12.18 18.83
CA ALA A 42 6.15 -12.36 18.43
C ALA A 42 6.32 -13.56 17.50
N ASP A 43 7.22 -13.46 16.55
CA ASP A 43 7.57 -14.60 15.71
C ASP A 43 8.55 -15.51 16.49
N ASP A 44 8.10 -16.72 16.80
CA ASP A 44 8.90 -17.75 17.47
C ASP A 44 10.21 -18.03 16.73
N ALA A 45 10.19 -17.94 15.40
CA ALA A 45 11.38 -18.13 14.58
C ALA A 45 12.41 -17.03 14.84
N VAL A 46 11.99 -15.77 15.07
CA VAL A 46 12.91 -14.67 15.39
C VAL A 46 13.54 -14.87 16.77
N LEU A 47 12.75 -15.31 17.76
CA LEU A 47 13.27 -15.69 19.08
C LEU A 47 14.22 -16.89 19.02
N LEU A 48 13.92 -17.88 18.16
CA LEU A 48 14.78 -19.04 17.92
C LEU A 48 16.09 -18.65 17.23
N LEU A 49 16.03 -17.87 16.15
CA LEU A 49 17.20 -17.35 15.42
C LEU A 49 18.11 -16.55 16.35
N ALA A 50 17.54 -15.76 17.27
CA ALA A 50 18.32 -14.99 18.23
C ALA A 50 19.24 -15.86 19.12
N GLN A 51 18.91 -17.13 19.35
CA GLN A 51 19.75 -18.02 20.16
C GLN A 51 21.11 -18.31 19.50
N GLY A 52 21.14 -18.42 18.17
CA GLY A 52 22.35 -18.78 17.41
C GLY A 52 22.96 -17.65 16.58
N ALA A 53 22.23 -16.55 16.35
CA ALA A 53 22.68 -15.49 15.46
C ALA A 53 23.93 -14.74 15.99
N PRO A 54 24.81 -14.23 15.11
CA PRO A 54 25.91 -13.34 15.51
C PRO A 54 25.40 -12.09 16.25
N GLU A 55 26.23 -11.49 17.09
CA GLU A 55 25.80 -10.48 18.08
C GLU A 55 24.97 -9.33 17.50
N ALA A 56 25.38 -8.77 16.35
CA ALA A 56 24.63 -7.70 15.71
C ALA A 56 23.19 -8.10 15.33
N TYR A 57 23.00 -9.33 14.85
CA TYR A 57 21.69 -9.85 14.47
C TYR A 57 20.90 -10.32 15.69
N ARG A 58 21.56 -11.03 16.63
CA ARG A 58 20.97 -11.45 17.90
C ARG A 58 20.36 -10.28 18.65
N ARG A 59 21.13 -9.21 18.85
CA ARG A 59 20.66 -8.01 19.54
C ARG A 59 19.43 -7.44 18.83
N ARG A 60 19.51 -7.23 17.51
CA ARG A 60 18.40 -6.72 16.71
C ARG A 60 17.15 -7.59 16.80
N PHE A 61 17.28 -8.91 16.74
CA PHE A 61 16.16 -9.84 16.84
C PHE A 61 15.50 -9.81 18.22
N ARG A 62 16.29 -9.76 19.30
CA ARG A 62 15.77 -9.61 20.67
C ARG A 62 15.03 -8.28 20.84
N GLU A 63 15.60 -7.18 20.34
CA GLU A 63 14.95 -5.85 20.41
C GLU A 63 13.63 -5.81 19.62
N LEU A 64 13.60 -6.41 18.42
CA LEU A 64 12.39 -6.55 17.60
C LEU A 64 11.32 -7.41 18.30
N ALA A 65 11.69 -8.60 18.77
CA ALA A 65 10.77 -9.50 19.46
C ALA A 65 10.17 -8.85 20.72
N LYS A 66 11.00 -8.19 21.54
CA LYS A 66 10.52 -7.45 22.72
C LYS A 66 9.50 -6.39 22.34
N GLY A 67 9.82 -5.58 21.32
CA GLY A 67 8.91 -4.57 20.81
C GLY A 67 7.58 -5.13 20.31
N TRP A 68 7.58 -6.28 19.61
CA TRP A 68 6.35 -6.92 19.15
C TRP A 68 5.50 -7.43 20.31
N ILE A 69 6.10 -8.14 21.27
CA ILE A 69 5.37 -8.72 22.39
C ILE A 69 4.72 -7.62 23.24
N GLU A 70 5.47 -6.57 23.56
CA GLU A 70 4.96 -5.47 24.40
C GLU A 70 3.82 -4.68 23.72
N ARG A 71 3.82 -4.58 22.39
CA ARG A 71 2.76 -3.89 21.64
C ARG A 71 1.57 -4.78 21.27
N CYS A 72 1.70 -6.10 21.31
CA CYS A 72 0.66 -7.03 20.88
C CYS A 72 -0.38 -7.25 21.99
N SER A 73 -1.44 -6.42 22.04
CA SER A 73 -2.50 -6.54 23.04
C SER A 73 -3.79 -7.21 22.55
N ALA A 74 -4.13 -7.20 21.26
CA ALA A 74 -5.36 -7.89 20.79
C ALA A 74 -5.24 -9.41 20.84
N ARG A 75 -4.02 -9.96 20.72
CA ARG A 75 -3.76 -11.39 20.87
C ARG A 75 -2.43 -11.62 21.62
N PRO A 76 -2.42 -11.50 22.96
CA PRO A 76 -1.19 -11.53 23.76
C PRO A 76 -0.35 -12.77 23.46
N TYR A 77 0.92 -12.57 23.07
CA TYR A 77 1.79 -13.65 22.62
C TYR A 77 1.93 -14.78 23.65
N LEU A 78 2.15 -14.44 24.93
CA LEU A 78 2.35 -15.42 26.00
C LEU A 78 1.09 -16.26 26.31
N ALA A 79 -0.09 -15.85 25.86
CA ALA A 79 -1.32 -16.62 26.02
C ALA A 79 -1.45 -17.76 24.99
N HIS A 80 -0.61 -17.77 23.95
CA HIS A 80 -0.69 -18.71 22.84
C HIS A 80 0.63 -19.40 22.48
N ALA A 81 1.76 -18.88 22.96
CA ALA A 81 3.07 -19.49 22.72
C ALA A 81 3.19 -20.85 23.42
N ASP A 82 3.90 -21.79 22.79
CA ASP A 82 4.22 -23.07 23.42
C ASP A 82 5.26 -22.89 24.56
N VAL A 83 5.57 -23.96 25.29
CA VAL A 83 6.49 -23.88 26.44
C VAL A 83 7.89 -23.40 26.04
N PRO A 84 8.56 -23.97 25.00
CA PRO A 84 9.84 -23.45 24.52
C PRO A 84 9.82 -21.98 24.09
N ALA A 85 8.78 -21.56 23.37
CA ALA A 85 8.59 -20.20 22.88
C ALA A 85 8.37 -19.22 24.03
N THR A 86 7.52 -19.60 24.99
CA THR A 86 7.29 -18.86 26.24
C THR A 86 8.58 -18.62 26.99
N ARG A 87 9.44 -19.64 27.14
CA ARG A 87 10.75 -19.48 27.80
C ARG A 87 11.62 -18.44 27.08
N ARG A 88 11.78 -18.56 25.76
CA ARG A 88 12.58 -17.61 24.97
C ARG A 88 12.05 -16.18 25.07
N ALA A 89 10.73 -16.01 25.06
CA ALA A 89 10.11 -14.70 25.18
C ALA A 89 10.27 -14.09 26.58
N VAL A 90 10.08 -14.87 27.64
CA VAL A 90 10.31 -14.42 29.03
C VAL A 90 11.76 -13.99 29.23
N ASP A 91 12.73 -14.71 28.66
CA ASP A 91 14.16 -14.34 28.71
C ASP A 91 14.45 -12.99 28.03
N VAL A 92 13.75 -12.67 26.94
CA VAL A 92 13.88 -11.38 26.23
C VAL A 92 13.17 -10.26 26.97
N LEU A 93 11.96 -10.52 27.48
CA LEU A 93 11.16 -9.54 28.22
C LEU A 93 11.82 -9.15 29.55
N GLY A 94 12.36 -10.13 30.28
CA GLY A 94 13.00 -9.95 31.58
C GLY A 94 14.39 -9.33 31.54
N ASP A 95 15.02 -9.22 30.36
CA ASP A 95 16.36 -8.63 30.20
C ASP A 95 16.27 -7.09 30.07
N PRO A 96 16.73 -6.31 31.06
CA PRO A 96 16.72 -4.85 31.00
C PRO A 96 17.73 -4.28 30.00
N GLY A 97 18.72 -5.07 29.57
CA GLY A 97 19.69 -4.70 28.54
C GLY A 97 19.11 -4.74 27.12
N VAL A 98 17.93 -5.36 26.92
CA VAL A 98 17.24 -5.39 25.64
C VAL A 98 16.20 -4.27 25.60
N ALA A 99 16.41 -3.31 24.70
CA ALA A 99 15.44 -2.26 24.42
C ALA A 99 14.30 -2.79 23.53
N ALA A 100 13.06 -2.38 23.78
CA ALA A 100 11.96 -2.68 22.89
C ALA A 100 12.05 -1.83 21.61
N ALA A 101 12.28 -2.45 20.46
CA ALA A 101 12.37 -1.74 19.18
C ALA A 101 11.01 -1.11 18.82
N PRO A 102 10.94 0.17 18.44
CA PRO A 102 9.68 0.80 18.03
C PRO A 102 9.15 0.21 16.72
N GLY A 103 7.86 0.44 16.44
CA GLY A 103 7.29 0.12 15.13
C GLY A 103 7.94 0.95 14.02
N PRO A 104 8.22 0.38 12.84
CA PRO A 104 8.81 1.12 11.74
C PRO A 104 7.83 2.15 11.20
N VAL A 105 8.37 3.32 10.89
CA VAL A 105 7.69 4.41 10.20
C VAL A 105 8.39 4.59 8.87
N GLY A 106 7.61 4.59 7.78
CA GLY A 106 8.17 4.78 6.45
C GLY A 106 7.28 4.33 5.31
N HIS A 107 7.85 4.31 4.11
CA HIS A 107 7.23 3.81 2.89
C HIS A 107 8.11 2.72 2.27
N PHE A 108 7.56 1.52 2.18
CA PHE A 108 8.24 0.30 1.74
C PHE A 108 7.60 -0.20 0.45
N VAL A 109 8.42 -0.34 -0.59
CA VAL A 109 8.00 -0.91 -1.87
C VAL A 109 8.61 -2.30 -1.97
N PHE A 110 7.79 -3.30 -2.26
CA PHE A 110 8.19 -4.69 -2.47
C PHE A 110 7.90 -5.06 -3.93
N PRO A 111 8.79 -4.65 -4.86
CA PRO A 111 8.49 -4.67 -6.29
C PRO A 111 8.44 -6.07 -6.90
N ASP A 112 9.04 -7.08 -6.27
CA ASP A 112 8.99 -8.47 -6.75
C ASP A 112 7.71 -9.21 -6.34
N MET A 113 6.91 -8.62 -5.44
CA MET A 113 5.60 -9.15 -5.06
C MET A 113 4.47 -8.14 -5.25
N ASP A 114 4.70 -7.06 -6.00
CA ASP A 114 3.71 -6.03 -6.31
C ASP A 114 2.94 -5.55 -5.04
N ARG A 115 3.67 -5.28 -3.95
CA ARG A 115 3.10 -4.77 -2.70
C ARG A 115 3.76 -3.45 -2.29
N VAL A 116 2.96 -2.59 -1.67
CA VAL A 116 3.43 -1.36 -1.02
C VAL A 116 2.86 -1.29 0.37
N VAL A 117 3.69 -0.90 1.34
CA VAL A 117 3.30 -0.67 2.73
C VAL A 117 3.76 0.70 3.16
N HIS A 118 2.83 1.53 3.61
CA HIS A 118 3.07 2.86 4.12
C HIS A 118 2.65 2.97 5.58
N ARG A 119 3.54 3.47 6.43
CA ARG A 119 3.42 3.36 7.88
C ARG A 119 3.76 4.66 8.55
N ARG A 120 2.85 5.12 9.39
CA ARG A 120 2.94 6.36 10.15
C ARG A 120 2.62 6.06 11.62
N PRO A 121 2.97 6.96 12.55
CA PRO A 121 2.48 6.84 13.91
C PRO A 121 0.95 6.71 13.94
N GLY A 122 0.45 5.60 14.51
CA GLY A 122 -0.97 5.33 14.71
C GLY A 122 -1.72 4.68 13.54
N TRP A 123 -1.10 4.49 12.37
CA TRP A 123 -1.76 3.81 11.25
C TRP A 123 -0.79 3.21 10.23
N SER A 124 -1.29 2.22 9.50
CA SER A 124 -0.60 1.64 8.34
C SER A 124 -1.56 1.41 7.19
N TYR A 125 -1.05 1.54 5.98
CA TYR A 125 -1.78 1.42 4.73
C TYR A 125 -1.00 0.53 3.78
N ALA A 126 -1.63 -0.55 3.34
CA ALA A 126 -1.02 -1.50 2.44
C ALA A 126 -1.84 -1.63 1.15
N ILE A 127 -1.15 -1.93 0.05
CA ILE A 127 -1.75 -2.01 -1.28
C ILE A 127 -1.37 -3.35 -1.89
N GLY A 128 -2.39 -4.16 -2.21
CA GLY A 128 -2.29 -5.39 -2.97
C GLY A 128 -2.48 -5.12 -4.46
N MET A 129 -1.41 -5.27 -5.25
CA MET A 129 -1.43 -5.06 -6.70
C MET A 129 -1.07 -6.35 -7.44
N SER A 130 -1.17 -6.32 -8.76
CA SER A 130 -0.83 -7.46 -9.61
C SER A 130 -0.33 -7.03 -10.98
N SER A 131 0.41 -7.91 -11.62
CA SER A 131 0.97 -7.72 -12.95
C SER A 131 1.25 -9.07 -13.60
N ARG A 132 1.86 -9.07 -14.79
CA ARG A 132 2.36 -10.30 -15.43
C ARG A 132 3.39 -11.04 -14.57
N ARG A 133 3.97 -10.38 -13.55
CA ARG A 133 4.91 -10.99 -12.59
C ARG A 133 4.21 -11.67 -11.41
N VAL A 134 3.12 -11.09 -10.91
CA VAL A 134 2.47 -11.46 -9.65
C VAL A 134 0.98 -11.65 -9.86
N ALA A 135 0.47 -12.80 -9.41
CA ALA A 135 -0.95 -13.11 -9.56
C ALA A 135 -1.84 -12.13 -8.76
N ALA A 136 -3.01 -11.82 -9.32
CA ALA A 136 -4.07 -11.05 -8.66
C ALA A 136 -4.64 -11.79 -7.46
N TYR A 137 -4.72 -13.12 -7.55
CA TYR A 137 -5.21 -14.01 -6.50
C TYR A 137 -4.71 -15.43 -6.75
N GLU A 138 -4.92 -16.30 -5.76
CA GLU A 138 -4.74 -17.75 -5.84
C GLU A 138 -5.97 -18.43 -5.20
N ALA A 139 -6.54 -19.41 -5.88
CA ALA A 139 -7.65 -20.22 -5.37
C ALA A 139 -7.40 -21.68 -5.76
N ILE A 140 -7.11 -22.51 -4.77
CA ILE A 140 -6.78 -23.93 -4.92
C ILE A 140 -7.42 -24.69 -3.75
N ASN A 141 -7.56 -26.01 -3.86
CA ASN A 141 -7.99 -26.87 -2.76
C ASN A 141 -9.30 -26.46 -2.07
N GLY A 142 -10.25 -25.87 -2.81
CA GLY A 142 -11.51 -25.38 -2.24
C GLY A 142 -11.39 -24.09 -1.43
N GLU A 143 -10.28 -23.36 -1.54
CA GLU A 143 -10.00 -22.14 -0.79
C GLU A 143 -10.09 -20.89 -1.66
N ASN A 144 -10.57 -19.78 -1.08
CA ASN A 144 -10.60 -18.46 -1.70
C ASN A 144 -11.39 -18.35 -3.03
N PRO A 145 -12.60 -18.97 -3.15
CA PRO A 145 -13.39 -18.93 -4.37
C PRO A 145 -13.79 -17.51 -4.81
N HIS A 146 -13.87 -16.56 -3.86
CA HIS A 146 -14.28 -15.18 -4.11
C HIS A 146 -13.11 -14.17 -4.10
N GLY A 147 -11.86 -14.62 -4.21
CA GLY A 147 -10.66 -13.78 -4.11
C GLY A 147 -10.41 -12.82 -5.28
N TRP A 148 -11.36 -12.69 -6.21
CA TRP A 148 -11.23 -12.11 -7.55
C TRP A 148 -10.45 -10.80 -7.64
N TYR A 149 -10.63 -9.91 -6.67
CA TYR A 149 -10.14 -8.52 -6.74
C TYR A 149 -9.07 -8.19 -5.68
N THR A 150 -8.58 -9.19 -4.94
CA THR A 150 -7.62 -8.98 -3.82
C THR A 150 -6.26 -8.41 -4.26
N GLY A 151 -5.91 -8.56 -5.53
CA GLY A 151 -4.71 -7.97 -6.16
C GLY A 151 -5.01 -6.89 -7.21
N ASP A 152 -6.24 -6.40 -7.31
CA ASP A 152 -6.65 -5.36 -8.28
C ASP A 152 -6.58 -3.95 -7.68
N GLY A 153 -5.50 -3.70 -6.93
CA GLY A 153 -5.30 -2.44 -6.20
C GLY A 153 -6.11 -2.38 -4.90
N MET A 154 -6.36 -3.51 -4.25
CA MET A 154 -7.04 -3.55 -2.96
C MET A 154 -6.17 -2.85 -1.90
N THR A 155 -6.80 -2.02 -1.07
CA THR A 155 -6.13 -1.22 -0.06
C THR A 155 -6.57 -1.62 1.33
N TYR A 156 -5.61 -1.81 2.23
CA TYR A 156 -5.81 -2.24 3.61
C TYR A 156 -5.39 -1.11 4.53
N LEU A 157 -6.35 -0.50 5.22
CA LEU A 157 -6.07 0.52 6.23
C LEU A 157 -6.23 -0.08 7.63
N TYR A 158 -5.12 -0.14 8.36
CA TYR A 158 -5.08 -0.46 9.78
C TYR A 158 -4.90 0.82 10.60
N THR A 159 -5.80 1.04 11.55
CA THR A 159 -5.77 2.14 12.51
C THR A 159 -5.65 1.57 13.92
N GLY A 160 -6.46 2.05 14.88
CA GLY A 160 -6.53 1.54 16.24
C GLY A 160 -7.23 0.19 16.39
N ASP A 161 -7.95 -0.29 15.37
CA ASP A 161 -8.48 -1.66 15.31
C ASP A 161 -7.58 -2.56 14.44
N PRO A 162 -6.74 -3.42 15.04
CA PRO A 162 -5.92 -4.37 14.31
C PRO A 162 -6.68 -5.64 13.90
N GLY A 163 -7.88 -5.85 14.44
CA GLY A 163 -8.78 -6.95 14.12
C GLY A 163 -9.59 -6.73 12.84
N GLN A 164 -9.55 -5.53 12.25
CA GLN A 164 -10.35 -5.13 11.08
C GLN A 164 -10.53 -6.21 9.99
N PHE A 165 -9.44 -6.88 9.62
CA PHE A 165 -9.41 -7.90 8.57
C PHE A 165 -9.30 -9.34 9.11
N GLY A 166 -9.23 -9.51 10.43
CA GLY A 166 -9.09 -10.82 11.09
C GLY A 166 -10.33 -11.26 11.85
N HIS A 167 -11.18 -10.33 12.26
CA HIS A 167 -12.42 -10.60 12.97
C HIS A 167 -13.53 -10.83 11.93
N ASP A 168 -13.62 -12.04 11.37
CA ASP A 168 -14.70 -12.47 10.45
C ASP A 168 -14.94 -11.56 9.25
N PHE A 169 -13.98 -10.72 8.87
CA PHE A 169 -14.13 -9.81 7.73
C PHE A 169 -14.37 -10.56 6.42
N TRP A 170 -13.57 -11.59 6.16
CA TRP A 170 -13.57 -12.31 4.89
C TRP A 170 -14.85 -13.08 4.57
N PRO A 171 -15.47 -13.83 5.51
CA PRO A 171 -16.74 -14.50 5.21
C PRO A 171 -17.93 -13.55 5.09
N THR A 172 -17.83 -12.28 5.53
CA THR A 172 -18.96 -11.34 5.54
C THR A 172 -18.83 -10.13 4.61
N VAL A 173 -17.62 -9.82 4.13
CA VAL A 173 -17.39 -8.66 3.23
C VAL A 173 -18.03 -8.90 1.87
N ASP A 174 -18.40 -7.83 1.19
CA ASP A 174 -18.68 -7.89 -0.24
C ASP A 174 -17.41 -8.20 -1.04
N PRO A 175 -17.29 -9.38 -1.67
CA PRO A 175 -16.11 -9.66 -2.48
C PRO A 175 -16.07 -8.80 -3.75
N TYR A 176 -17.20 -8.21 -4.20
CA TYR A 176 -17.22 -7.29 -5.34
C TYR A 176 -16.77 -5.89 -4.97
N ARG A 177 -16.83 -5.51 -3.69
CA ARG A 177 -16.50 -4.15 -3.23
C ARG A 177 -15.34 -4.13 -2.24
N LEU A 178 -14.24 -4.78 -2.56
CA LEU A 178 -13.02 -4.69 -1.74
C LEU A 178 -12.45 -3.25 -1.79
N PRO A 179 -12.00 -2.66 -0.66
CA PRO A 179 -11.57 -1.27 -0.63
C PRO A 179 -10.43 -0.97 -1.61
N GLY A 180 -10.50 0.15 -2.33
CA GLY A 180 -9.45 0.64 -3.23
C GLY A 180 -9.51 0.09 -4.66
N THR A 181 -10.28 -0.96 -4.93
CA THR A 181 -10.34 -1.59 -6.26
C THR A 181 -11.12 -0.74 -7.27
N THR A 182 -10.91 -1.00 -8.56
CA THR A 182 -11.79 -0.56 -9.65
C THR A 182 -12.23 -1.79 -10.42
N VAL A 183 -13.53 -2.08 -10.45
CA VAL A 183 -14.08 -3.38 -10.86
C VAL A 183 -15.22 -3.22 -11.85
N ASP A 184 -15.38 -4.23 -12.69
CA ASP A 184 -16.57 -4.46 -13.48
C ASP A 184 -17.60 -5.23 -12.63
N THR A 185 -18.85 -4.83 -12.66
CA THR A 185 -19.92 -5.42 -11.83
C THR A 185 -20.48 -6.73 -12.38
N ARG A 186 -19.90 -7.28 -13.46
CA ARG A 186 -20.23 -8.62 -13.97
C ARG A 186 -20.29 -9.65 -12.85
N GLU A 187 -21.33 -10.47 -12.85
CA GLU A 187 -21.42 -11.66 -12.00
C GLU A 187 -20.24 -12.62 -12.24
N ARG A 188 -19.66 -13.13 -11.16
CA ARG A 188 -18.48 -13.98 -11.19
C ARG A 188 -18.78 -15.36 -10.67
N ALA A 189 -18.29 -16.35 -11.42
CA ALA A 189 -18.19 -17.71 -10.94
C ALA A 189 -17.07 -17.85 -9.92
N ASP A 190 -17.25 -18.80 -9.01
CA ASP A 190 -16.26 -19.19 -8.02
C ASP A 190 -14.96 -19.62 -8.69
N LEU A 191 -13.85 -19.19 -8.08
CA LEU A 191 -12.53 -19.60 -8.48
C LEU A 191 -12.26 -21.04 -8.02
N HIS A 192 -11.67 -21.83 -8.91
CA HIS A 192 -11.24 -23.18 -8.61
C HIS A 192 -9.96 -23.52 -9.36
N MET A 193 -8.94 -23.97 -8.63
CA MET A 193 -7.64 -24.40 -9.16
C MET A 193 -7.01 -23.40 -10.14
N VAL A 194 -6.96 -22.13 -9.75
CA VAL A 194 -6.55 -21.02 -10.62
C VAL A 194 -5.77 -19.94 -9.88
N ALA A 195 -4.74 -19.43 -10.55
CA ALA A 195 -4.05 -18.20 -10.20
C ALA A 195 -3.92 -17.34 -11.46
N ARG A 196 -4.42 -16.10 -11.41
CA ARG A 196 -4.46 -15.21 -12.57
C ARG A 196 -3.35 -14.18 -12.50
N ARG A 197 -2.50 -14.10 -13.53
CA ARG A 197 -1.60 -12.96 -13.75
C ARG A 197 -2.17 -12.07 -14.86
N PRO A 198 -2.56 -10.82 -14.59
CA PRO A 198 -3.01 -9.91 -15.65
C PRO A 198 -1.86 -9.62 -16.62
N ASP A 199 -2.17 -9.47 -17.91
CA ASP A 199 -1.17 -9.11 -18.94
C ASP A 199 -0.85 -7.60 -18.92
N ASN A 200 -0.52 -7.09 -17.73
CA ASN A 200 -0.01 -5.74 -17.54
C ASN A 200 1.45 -5.80 -17.10
N ALA A 201 2.24 -4.80 -17.48
CA ALA A 201 3.61 -4.69 -17.00
C ALA A 201 3.73 -3.93 -15.68
N TRP A 202 2.73 -3.14 -15.31
CA TRP A 202 2.90 -2.03 -14.39
C TRP A 202 2.20 -2.23 -13.05
N ALA A 203 3.01 -2.53 -12.03
CA ALA A 203 2.62 -2.52 -10.63
C ALA A 203 3.85 -2.27 -9.77
N GLY A 204 3.74 -1.43 -8.74
CA GLY A 204 4.87 -1.08 -7.86
C GLY A 204 4.87 0.39 -7.48
N GLY A 205 6.03 0.96 -7.19
CA GLY A 205 6.13 2.34 -6.72
C GLY A 205 7.55 2.85 -6.52
N ALA A 206 7.65 4.04 -5.94
CA ALA A 206 8.92 4.65 -5.55
C ALA A 206 8.84 5.27 -4.14
N THR A 207 9.98 5.29 -3.44
CA THR A 207 10.10 5.83 -2.07
C THR A 207 11.13 6.98 -2.00
N LEU A 208 10.74 8.09 -1.36
CA LEU A 208 11.63 9.24 -1.14
C LEU A 208 12.03 9.32 0.33
N ALA A 209 13.33 9.14 0.59
CA ALA A 209 13.94 9.16 1.92
C ALA A 209 13.25 8.22 2.92
N GLY A 210 12.72 7.09 2.42
CA GLY A 210 11.98 6.10 3.22
C GLY A 210 10.70 6.63 3.87
N ARG A 211 10.24 7.86 3.57
CA ARG A 211 9.16 8.54 4.31
C ARG A 211 7.92 8.84 3.46
N TYR A 212 8.11 9.25 2.21
CA TYR A 212 7.03 9.52 1.25
C TYR A 212 7.11 8.49 0.15
N GLY A 213 6.00 8.21 -0.50
CA GLY A 213 6.06 7.34 -1.66
C GLY A 213 4.86 7.47 -2.57
N ALA A 214 4.98 6.86 -3.73
CA ALA A 214 3.91 6.73 -4.68
C ALA A 214 3.86 5.27 -5.13
N ALA A 215 2.67 4.69 -5.15
CA ALA A 215 2.37 3.39 -5.73
C ALA A 215 1.50 3.59 -6.97
N SER A 216 1.56 2.67 -7.92
CA SER A 216 0.70 2.72 -9.10
C SER A 216 0.53 1.34 -9.74
N MET A 217 -0.62 1.13 -10.37
CA MET A 217 -1.00 -0.11 -11.03
C MET A 217 -1.82 0.16 -12.30
N GLU A 218 -1.51 -0.58 -13.36
CA GLU A 218 -2.42 -0.74 -14.49
C GLU A 218 -3.41 -1.87 -14.20
N VAL A 219 -4.70 -1.56 -14.18
CA VAL A 219 -5.74 -2.58 -14.06
C VAL A 219 -6.10 -3.10 -15.43
N ILE A 220 -6.12 -4.42 -15.54
CA ILE A 220 -6.77 -5.17 -16.62
C ILE A 220 -7.76 -6.10 -15.95
N GLY A 221 -9.05 -5.86 -16.16
CA GLY A 221 -10.12 -6.67 -15.58
C GLY A 221 -10.06 -8.13 -16.05
N ASP A 222 -10.53 -9.03 -15.19
CA ASP A 222 -10.51 -10.46 -15.47
C ASP A 222 -11.75 -10.93 -16.24
N GLY A 223 -11.55 -11.42 -17.46
CA GLY A 223 -12.64 -11.83 -18.35
C GLY A 223 -13.56 -10.68 -18.77
N VAL A 224 -13.14 -9.43 -18.58
CA VAL A 224 -13.90 -8.21 -18.90
C VAL A 224 -12.97 -7.18 -19.54
N PRO A 225 -13.49 -6.28 -20.40
CA PRO A 225 -12.66 -5.28 -21.10
C PRO A 225 -12.21 -4.11 -20.21
N THR A 226 -12.60 -4.10 -18.93
CA THR A 226 -12.33 -3.00 -18.00
C THR A 226 -10.84 -2.75 -17.82
N ARG A 227 -10.42 -1.48 -17.94
CA ARG A 227 -9.04 -1.03 -17.72
C ARG A 227 -9.01 0.27 -16.95
N ALA A 228 -7.95 0.51 -16.18
CA ALA A 228 -7.73 1.76 -15.46
C ALA A 228 -6.26 2.01 -15.15
N ARG A 229 -5.90 3.29 -14.97
CA ARG A 229 -4.63 3.73 -14.38
C ARG A 229 -4.87 4.22 -12.95
N LYS A 230 -4.28 3.53 -11.97
CA LYS A 230 -4.46 3.84 -10.55
C LYS A 230 -3.14 4.25 -9.93
N SER A 231 -3.14 5.34 -9.15
CA SER A 231 -1.99 5.79 -8.37
C SER A 231 -2.38 6.17 -6.95
N TRP A 232 -1.51 5.86 -5.99
CA TRP A 232 -1.64 6.23 -4.59
C TRP A 232 -0.41 7.01 -4.14
N PHE A 233 -0.59 8.25 -3.69
CA PHE A 233 0.48 9.12 -3.18
C PHE A 233 0.41 9.15 -1.65
N CYS A 234 1.37 8.49 -1.01
CA CYS A 234 1.41 8.28 0.43
C CYS A 234 2.22 9.38 1.12
N LEU A 235 1.52 10.22 1.89
CA LEU A 235 2.02 11.43 2.56
C LEU A 235 2.11 11.25 4.08
N ASP A 236 2.38 12.35 4.79
CA ASP A 236 2.58 12.27 6.24
C ASP A 236 1.33 11.89 7.04
N ALA A 237 0.17 12.37 6.60
CA ALA A 237 -1.11 12.22 7.28
C ALA A 237 -2.25 11.90 6.30
N ALA A 238 -1.91 11.58 5.05
CA ALA A 238 -2.88 11.42 3.98
C ALA A 238 -2.39 10.42 2.94
N VAL A 239 -3.32 9.77 2.26
CA VAL A 239 -3.07 9.02 1.02
C VAL A 239 -3.98 9.61 -0.06
N VAL A 240 -3.40 10.11 -1.15
CA VAL A 240 -4.19 10.58 -2.31
C VAL A 240 -4.30 9.45 -3.32
N ALA A 241 -5.51 9.02 -3.63
CA ALA A 241 -5.78 7.99 -4.62
C ALA A 241 -6.38 8.63 -5.87
N LEU A 242 -5.72 8.43 -7.00
CA LEU A 242 -6.13 8.92 -8.31
C LEU A 242 -6.42 7.74 -9.24
N GLY A 243 -7.48 7.86 -10.02
CA GLY A 243 -7.84 6.95 -11.11
C GLY A 243 -8.14 7.73 -12.37
N SER A 244 -7.69 7.23 -13.52
CA SER A 244 -7.96 7.81 -14.83
C SER A 244 -7.94 6.74 -15.92
N GLY A 245 -8.45 7.05 -17.11
CA GLY A 245 -8.53 6.07 -18.19
C GLY A 245 -9.40 4.89 -17.85
N ILE A 246 -10.38 5.08 -16.96
CA ILE A 246 -11.30 4.04 -16.54
C ILE A 246 -12.25 3.82 -17.70
N ARG A 247 -12.14 2.64 -18.31
CA ARG A 247 -12.94 2.29 -19.47
C ARG A 247 -13.49 0.88 -19.36
N GLY A 248 -14.66 0.66 -19.92
CA GLY A 248 -15.34 -0.62 -20.05
C GLY A 248 -16.09 -0.69 -21.39
N SER A 249 -16.42 -1.90 -21.82
CA SER A 249 -17.20 -2.18 -23.04
C SER A 249 -17.91 -3.54 -22.93
N GLY A 250 -18.21 -3.94 -21.70
CA GLY A 250 -18.72 -5.25 -21.32
C GLY A 250 -20.22 -5.27 -21.07
N GLY A 251 -20.89 -4.11 -21.12
CA GLY A 251 -22.32 -3.96 -20.84
C GLY A 251 -22.66 -3.87 -19.35
N HIS A 252 -21.67 -3.71 -18.46
CA HIS A 252 -21.89 -3.61 -17.03
C HIS A 252 -21.36 -2.29 -16.47
N THR A 253 -21.86 -1.94 -15.28
CA THR A 253 -21.34 -0.81 -14.52
C THR A 253 -19.90 -1.08 -14.08
N VAL A 254 -19.06 -0.05 -14.10
CA VAL A 254 -17.73 -0.07 -13.49
C VAL A 254 -17.76 0.75 -12.20
N GLU A 255 -17.24 0.21 -11.11
CA GLU A 255 -17.21 0.86 -9.80
C GLU A 255 -15.76 1.07 -9.30
N THR A 256 -15.51 2.13 -8.53
CA THR A 256 -14.30 2.26 -7.70
C THR A 256 -14.68 2.34 -6.23
N VAL A 257 -14.13 1.46 -5.40
CA VAL A 257 -14.44 1.44 -3.97
C VAL A 257 -13.46 2.32 -3.20
N LEU A 258 -13.96 3.31 -2.46
CA LEU A 258 -13.13 4.13 -1.57
C LEU A 258 -12.92 3.40 -0.24
N GLU A 259 -13.98 2.80 0.30
CA GLU A 259 -13.99 2.11 1.58
C GLU A 259 -15.06 1.00 1.62
N ASN A 260 -14.77 -0.07 2.35
CA ASN A 260 -15.70 -1.11 2.75
C ASN A 260 -15.27 -1.63 4.14
N ARG A 261 -15.72 -0.91 5.16
CA ARG A 261 -15.24 -1.02 6.54
C ARG A 261 -16.21 -1.82 7.37
N ALA A 262 -15.76 -2.92 7.98
CA ALA A 262 -16.52 -3.57 9.04
C ALA A 262 -16.48 -2.70 10.29
N THR A 263 -17.62 -2.13 10.71
CA THR A 263 -17.71 -1.23 11.86
C THR A 263 -19.16 -1.04 12.32
N GLU A 264 -19.33 -0.75 13.61
CA GLU A 264 -20.61 -0.33 14.20
C GLU A 264 -20.77 1.21 14.18
N ALA A 265 -19.74 1.96 13.78
CA ALA A 265 -19.80 3.42 13.68
C ALA A 265 -20.75 3.88 12.55
N GLU A 266 -21.43 5.00 12.76
CA GLU A 266 -22.23 5.66 11.73
C GLU A 266 -21.34 6.55 10.84
N PRO A 267 -21.49 6.50 9.50
CA PRO A 267 -20.78 7.41 8.62
C PRO A 267 -21.36 8.82 8.71
N PHE A 268 -20.48 9.81 8.77
CA PHE A 268 -20.83 11.19 8.46
C PHE A 268 -20.53 11.46 6.98
N LEU A 269 -21.52 11.96 6.24
CA LEU A 269 -21.40 12.32 4.83
C LEU A 269 -21.77 13.79 4.64
N ALA A 270 -20.96 14.51 3.86
CA ALA A 270 -21.21 15.88 3.45
C ALA A 270 -20.73 16.09 2.00
N ASP A 271 -21.07 17.24 1.43
CA ASP A 271 -20.56 17.61 0.12
C ASP A 271 -19.02 17.67 0.12
N GLY A 272 -18.40 16.87 -0.75
CA GLY A 272 -16.95 16.79 -0.92
C GLY A 272 -16.16 16.07 0.19
N TRP A 273 -16.79 15.57 1.27
CA TRP A 273 -16.07 14.83 2.30
C TRP A 273 -16.95 13.93 3.19
N ALA A 274 -16.32 12.93 3.79
CA ALA A 274 -16.92 12.00 4.73
C ALA A 274 -16.01 11.77 5.94
N HIS A 275 -16.58 11.28 7.04
CA HIS A 275 -15.83 10.83 8.22
C HIS A 275 -16.46 9.57 8.81
N LEU A 276 -15.62 8.64 9.24
CA LEU A 276 -16.03 7.42 9.92
C LEU A 276 -15.19 7.22 11.18
N GLU A 277 -15.84 7.17 12.34
CA GLU A 277 -15.18 7.02 13.63
C GLU A 277 -14.34 5.74 13.70
N GLY A 278 -13.18 5.82 14.37
CA GLY A 278 -12.18 4.73 14.43
C GLY A 278 -11.41 4.50 13.12
N THR A 279 -11.87 5.04 12.00
CA THR A 279 -11.29 4.85 10.67
C THR A 279 -10.54 6.09 10.16
N GLY A 280 -11.24 7.21 10.00
CA GLY A 280 -10.65 8.44 9.49
C GLY A 280 -11.58 9.25 8.59
N GLY A 281 -10.97 10.23 7.92
CA GLY A 281 -11.66 11.13 6.99
C GLY A 281 -11.42 10.79 5.53
N TYR A 282 -12.35 11.18 4.68
CA TYR A 282 -12.25 11.09 3.22
C TYR A 282 -12.58 12.46 2.65
N VAL A 283 -11.78 12.97 1.72
CA VAL A 283 -12.08 14.17 0.94
C VAL A 283 -12.08 13.78 -0.52
N PHE A 284 -13.13 14.09 -1.26
CA PHE A 284 -13.33 13.55 -2.59
C PHE A 284 -13.91 14.59 -3.54
N GLU A 285 -13.66 14.39 -4.83
CA GLU A 285 -14.37 15.08 -5.90
C GLU A 285 -15.56 14.21 -6.36
N GLY A 286 -16.61 14.85 -6.90
CA GLY A 286 -17.84 14.16 -7.27
C GLY A 286 -18.63 13.66 -6.06
N THR A 287 -19.59 12.77 -6.32
CA THR A 287 -20.52 12.27 -5.32
C THR A 287 -20.46 10.75 -5.26
N PRO A 288 -19.71 10.17 -4.31
CA PRO A 288 -19.73 8.72 -4.11
C PRO A 288 -21.08 8.28 -3.54
N LEU A 289 -21.45 7.05 -3.84
CA LEU A 289 -22.55 6.34 -3.19
C LEU A 289 -22.07 5.76 -1.85
N SER A 290 -23.02 5.54 -0.95
CA SER A 290 -22.75 4.94 0.36
C SER A 290 -23.83 3.93 0.75
N LEU A 291 -23.44 2.84 1.40
CA LEU A 291 -24.32 1.81 1.90
C LEU A 291 -23.87 1.37 3.30
N THR A 292 -24.82 1.35 4.23
CA THR A 292 -24.64 0.79 5.57
C THR A 292 -25.56 -0.42 5.70
N GLU A 293 -24.99 -1.58 5.99
CA GLU A 293 -25.77 -2.82 6.09
C GLU A 293 -25.09 -3.86 6.99
N ARG A 294 -25.85 -4.84 7.45
CA ARG A 294 -25.33 -5.99 8.19
C ARG A 294 -25.27 -7.20 7.25
N ARG A 295 -24.09 -7.78 7.12
CA ARG A 295 -23.82 -8.91 6.23
C ARG A 295 -23.54 -10.15 7.07
N THR A 296 -24.05 -11.28 6.62
CA THR A 296 -23.89 -12.59 7.28
C THR A 296 -23.35 -13.57 6.27
N GLY A 297 -22.39 -14.39 6.68
CA GLY A 297 -21.81 -15.44 5.86
C GLY A 297 -21.10 -16.46 6.74
N ARG A 298 -20.52 -17.49 6.13
CA ARG A 298 -19.79 -18.55 6.84
C ARG A 298 -18.38 -18.66 6.29
N TRP A 299 -17.45 -19.07 7.13
CA TRP A 299 -16.11 -19.43 6.69
C TRP A 299 -16.15 -20.58 5.66
N HIS A 300 -17.10 -21.51 5.81
CA HIS A 300 -17.32 -22.58 4.83
C HIS A 300 -17.64 -22.07 3.42
N ASP A 301 -18.30 -20.91 3.29
CA ASP A 301 -18.70 -20.35 1.99
C ASP A 301 -17.48 -19.84 1.17
N ILE A 302 -16.33 -19.65 1.83
CA ILE A 302 -15.08 -19.20 1.18
C ILE A 302 -13.91 -20.18 1.40
N ASN A 303 -14.17 -21.30 2.05
CA ASN A 303 -13.21 -22.35 2.27
C ASN A 303 -13.90 -23.69 2.54
N SER A 304 -13.80 -24.61 1.59
CA SER A 304 -14.29 -25.97 1.69
C SER A 304 -13.17 -27.00 1.55
N GLY A 305 -11.93 -26.63 1.89
CA GLY A 305 -10.78 -27.52 1.77
C GLY A 305 -10.87 -28.71 2.73
N ASP A 306 -10.37 -29.88 2.30
CA ASP A 306 -10.52 -31.13 3.05
C ASP A 306 -9.74 -31.13 4.39
N ASP A 307 -8.63 -30.37 4.47
CA ASP A 307 -7.75 -30.27 5.62
C ASP A 307 -7.96 -28.99 6.45
N THR A 308 -8.44 -27.91 5.82
CA THR A 308 -8.60 -26.60 6.46
C THR A 308 -10.05 -26.13 6.63
N GLY A 309 -11.02 -26.88 6.10
CA GLY A 309 -12.43 -26.49 5.90
C GLY A 309 -13.00 -25.45 6.86
N GLY A 310 -13.65 -24.44 6.29
CA GLY A 310 -14.22 -23.33 7.05
C GLY A 310 -15.39 -23.75 7.96
N ALA A 311 -15.55 -23.04 9.07
CA ALA A 311 -16.64 -23.21 10.02
C ALA A 311 -18.02 -23.05 9.35
N LEU A 312 -18.99 -23.87 9.77
CA LEU A 312 -20.36 -23.88 9.26
C LEU A 312 -21.25 -22.84 9.95
N GLU A 313 -20.83 -22.36 11.11
CA GLU A 313 -21.58 -21.40 11.91
C GLU A 313 -21.60 -20.03 11.19
N PRO A 314 -22.79 -19.43 11.01
CA PRO A 314 -22.88 -18.11 10.43
C PRO A 314 -22.31 -17.06 11.37
N VAL A 315 -21.54 -16.13 10.80
CA VAL A 315 -21.01 -14.95 11.46
C VAL A 315 -21.56 -13.70 10.78
N SER A 316 -21.76 -12.63 11.57
CA SER A 316 -22.32 -11.37 11.06
C SER A 316 -21.45 -10.18 11.43
N ARG A 317 -21.36 -9.22 10.51
CA ARG A 317 -20.68 -7.93 10.69
C ARG A 317 -21.49 -6.82 10.03
N ARG A 318 -21.47 -5.63 10.64
CA ARG A 318 -21.99 -4.41 10.01
C ARG A 318 -20.90 -3.75 9.18
N TYR A 319 -21.25 -3.26 8.01
CA TYR A 319 -20.34 -2.61 7.07
C TYR A 319 -20.82 -1.21 6.70
N VAL A 320 -19.85 -0.33 6.48
CA VAL A 320 -20.02 0.94 5.78
C VAL A 320 -19.21 0.88 4.50
N THR A 321 -19.89 0.96 3.36
CA THR A 321 -19.29 0.93 2.02
C THR A 321 -19.45 2.28 1.35
N ILE A 322 -18.39 2.81 0.73
CA ILE A 322 -18.39 4.07 -0.03
C ILE A 322 -17.70 3.82 -1.37
N TRP A 323 -18.35 4.14 -2.49
CA TRP A 323 -17.83 3.86 -3.83
C TRP A 323 -18.29 4.89 -4.87
N TYR A 324 -17.55 5.00 -5.96
CA TYR A 324 -17.99 5.68 -7.18
C TYR A 324 -18.63 4.69 -8.14
N ASP A 325 -19.72 5.11 -8.75
CA ASP A 325 -20.34 4.50 -9.92
C ASP A 325 -19.88 5.27 -11.17
N HIS A 326 -19.16 4.61 -12.08
CA HIS A 326 -18.67 5.20 -13.34
C HIS A 326 -19.64 4.99 -14.50
N GLY A 327 -20.81 4.39 -14.25
CA GLY A 327 -21.79 4.02 -15.24
C GLY A 327 -21.42 2.75 -16.02
N ILE A 328 -22.31 2.39 -16.95
CA ILE A 328 -22.12 1.28 -17.88
C ILE A 328 -21.15 1.72 -18.98
N ASP A 329 -20.15 0.88 -19.27
CA ASP A 329 -19.18 1.07 -20.36
C ASP A 329 -18.56 2.48 -20.40
N PRO A 330 -17.90 2.92 -19.30
CA PRO A 330 -17.23 4.22 -19.30
C PRO A 330 -16.17 4.26 -20.39
N ALA A 331 -15.89 5.45 -20.94
CA ALA A 331 -14.90 5.62 -22.00
C ALA A 331 -13.54 6.15 -21.50
N ASP A 332 -13.59 7.09 -20.55
CA ASP A 332 -12.42 7.75 -19.94
C ASP A 332 -12.78 8.33 -18.57
N ALA A 333 -13.47 7.54 -17.75
CA ALA A 333 -13.85 7.97 -16.41
C ALA A 333 -12.61 8.11 -15.50
N ALA A 334 -12.77 8.89 -14.44
CA ALA A 334 -11.71 9.20 -13.49
C ALA A 334 -12.27 9.36 -12.07
N TYR A 335 -11.41 9.17 -11.07
CA TYR A 335 -11.73 9.49 -9.68
C TYR A 335 -10.55 10.16 -8.98
N ALA A 336 -10.84 10.93 -7.94
CA ALA A 336 -9.84 11.49 -7.04
C ALA A 336 -10.40 11.55 -5.61
N TYR A 337 -9.69 10.94 -4.66
CA TYR A 337 -9.99 11.09 -3.25
C TYR A 337 -8.73 11.11 -2.39
N VAL A 338 -8.85 11.69 -1.20
CA VAL A 338 -7.83 11.74 -0.17
C VAL A 338 -8.36 11.01 1.06
N LEU A 339 -7.67 9.95 1.45
CA LEU A 339 -7.87 9.27 2.73
C LEU A 339 -7.03 9.96 3.80
N LEU A 340 -7.62 10.22 4.97
CA LEU A 340 -7.00 10.81 6.16
C LEU A 340 -7.11 9.81 7.33
N PRO A 341 -6.20 8.83 7.41
CA PRO A 341 -6.24 7.77 8.42
C PRO A 341 -6.26 8.32 9.85
N GLY A 342 -7.21 7.86 10.66
CA GLY A 342 -7.33 8.26 12.07
C GLY A 342 -7.58 9.74 12.32
N ALA A 343 -7.90 10.54 11.29
CA ALA A 343 -8.25 11.94 11.48
C ALA A 343 -9.61 12.08 12.18
N SER A 344 -9.74 13.09 13.05
CA SER A 344 -11.04 13.48 13.61
C SER A 344 -11.91 14.13 12.55
N ARG A 345 -13.21 14.25 12.84
CA ARG A 345 -14.17 14.93 11.95
C ARG A 345 -13.78 16.39 11.72
N GLU A 346 -13.31 17.09 12.76
CA GLU A 346 -12.86 18.48 12.69
C GLU A 346 -11.60 18.63 11.83
N ARG A 347 -10.64 17.72 12.00
CA ARG A 347 -9.42 17.69 11.17
C ARG A 347 -9.73 17.40 9.72
N THR A 348 -10.68 16.51 9.46
CA THR A 348 -11.15 16.18 8.10
C THR A 348 -11.82 17.39 7.46
N ARG A 349 -12.72 18.07 8.19
CA ARG A 349 -13.36 19.31 7.73
C ARG A 349 -12.34 20.42 7.43
N ALA A 350 -11.33 20.58 8.30
CA ALA A 350 -10.26 21.55 8.08
C ALA A 350 -9.43 21.21 6.84
N PHE A 351 -9.06 19.93 6.65
CA PHE A 351 -8.34 19.48 5.46
C PHE A 351 -9.14 19.73 4.17
N HIS A 352 -10.44 19.42 4.18
CA HIS A 352 -11.35 19.70 3.07
C HIS A 352 -11.37 21.20 2.70
N ARG A 353 -11.44 22.07 3.72
CA ARG A 353 -11.45 23.54 3.54
C ARG A 353 -10.11 24.06 3.02
N ASP A 354 -9.01 23.63 3.63
CA ASP A 354 -7.68 24.21 3.41
C ASP A 354 -6.98 23.64 2.17
N ARG A 355 -7.44 22.48 1.67
CA ARG A 355 -6.93 21.79 0.48
C ARG A 355 -5.39 21.78 0.39
N PRO A 356 -4.67 21.24 1.40
CA PRO A 356 -3.21 21.31 1.47
C PRO A 356 -2.49 20.44 0.42
N VAL A 357 -3.24 19.64 -0.33
CA VAL A 357 -2.74 18.82 -1.44
C VAL A 357 -3.45 19.25 -2.72
N ALA A 358 -2.67 19.54 -3.76
CA ALA A 358 -3.18 19.88 -5.08
C ALA A 358 -2.97 18.69 -6.03
N VAL A 359 -4.02 18.28 -6.75
CA VAL A 359 -3.90 17.39 -7.91
C VAL A 359 -3.41 18.22 -9.08
N LEU A 360 -2.24 17.85 -9.63
CA LEU A 360 -1.60 18.56 -10.74
C LEU A 360 -2.00 17.98 -12.10
N ALA A 361 -2.26 16.67 -12.13
CA ALA A 361 -2.73 15.93 -13.29
C ALA A 361 -3.44 14.67 -12.82
N ASN A 362 -4.53 14.29 -13.49
CA ASN A 362 -5.15 12.98 -13.35
C ASN A 362 -5.66 12.52 -14.73
N THR A 363 -4.72 12.08 -15.56
CA THR A 363 -4.96 11.66 -16.95
C THR A 363 -4.37 10.28 -17.19
N PRO A 364 -4.78 9.56 -18.24
CA PRO A 364 -4.19 8.27 -18.59
C PRO A 364 -2.68 8.31 -18.86
N LEU A 365 -2.11 9.49 -19.12
CA LEU A 365 -0.67 9.69 -19.38
C LEU A 365 0.10 10.07 -18.12
N VAL A 366 -0.49 10.88 -17.24
CA VAL A 366 0.17 11.39 -16.02
C VAL A 366 -0.84 11.57 -14.89
N GLN A 367 -0.47 11.06 -13.72
CA GLN A 367 -1.16 11.29 -12.45
C GLN A 367 -0.18 11.91 -11.47
N ALA A 368 -0.50 13.07 -10.89
CA ALA A 368 0.48 13.83 -10.09
C ALA A 368 -0.17 14.70 -9.02
N VAL A 369 0.53 14.87 -7.90
CA VAL A 369 0.11 15.71 -6.77
C VAL A 369 1.24 16.61 -6.26
N ARG A 370 0.86 17.71 -5.61
CA ARG A 370 1.76 18.56 -4.82
C ARG A 370 1.26 18.72 -3.40
N ALA A 371 2.13 18.48 -2.42
CA ALA A 371 1.89 18.74 -1.00
C ALA A 371 3.03 19.57 -0.41
N GLY A 372 2.81 20.87 -0.22
CA GLY A 372 3.86 21.81 0.16
C GLY A 372 5.04 21.80 -0.84
N GLY A 373 6.23 21.45 -0.35
CA GLY A 373 7.45 21.32 -1.16
C GLY A 373 7.68 19.92 -1.76
N LEU A 374 6.71 19.01 -1.71
CA LEU A 374 6.77 17.68 -2.33
C LEU A 374 5.94 17.65 -3.61
N TRP A 375 6.52 17.15 -4.69
CA TRP A 375 5.86 16.76 -5.93
C TRP A 375 6.02 15.27 -6.11
N ALA A 376 4.94 14.58 -6.45
CA ALA A 376 4.96 13.17 -6.76
C ALA A 376 4.13 12.91 -8.02
N ALA A 377 4.65 12.11 -8.93
CA ALA A 377 4.01 11.84 -10.22
C ALA A 377 4.23 10.38 -10.63
N THR A 378 3.18 9.78 -11.17
CA THR A 378 3.24 8.59 -12.02
C THR A 378 3.13 9.07 -13.46
N PHE A 379 4.18 8.86 -14.24
CA PHE A 379 4.24 9.07 -15.67
C PHE A 379 4.00 7.71 -16.34
N TRP A 380 2.83 7.52 -16.93
CA TRP A 380 2.48 6.33 -17.73
C TRP A 380 3.09 6.41 -19.13
N ALA A 381 3.44 7.63 -19.56
CA ALA A 381 4.19 7.97 -20.75
C ALA A 381 5.06 9.20 -20.48
N ALA A 382 5.89 9.61 -21.45
CA ALA A 382 6.58 10.89 -21.40
C ALA A 382 5.57 12.03 -21.18
N GLY A 383 5.91 12.99 -20.31
CA GLY A 383 4.98 14.06 -19.97
C GLY A 383 5.52 15.04 -18.94
N THR A 384 4.69 16.03 -18.60
CA THR A 384 5.02 17.08 -17.62
C THR A 384 3.89 17.22 -16.61
N ALA A 385 4.24 17.33 -15.33
CA ALA A 385 3.32 17.71 -14.26
C ALA A 385 4.03 18.60 -13.22
N GLY A 386 3.55 19.85 -13.08
CA GLY A 386 4.16 20.83 -12.20
C GLY A 386 5.62 21.10 -12.54
N VAL A 387 6.54 20.74 -11.63
CA VAL A 387 7.99 20.94 -11.82
C VAL A 387 8.70 19.72 -12.39
N LEU A 388 7.97 18.67 -12.76
CA LEU A 388 8.55 17.41 -13.22
C LEU A 388 8.22 17.22 -14.71
N THR A 389 9.25 16.99 -15.51
CA THR A 389 9.11 16.48 -16.89
C THR A 389 9.89 15.19 -17.00
N ALA A 390 9.24 14.10 -17.43
CA ALA A 390 9.85 12.82 -17.72
C ALA A 390 9.80 12.54 -19.22
N ASP A 391 10.87 11.99 -19.79
CA ASP A 391 10.96 11.59 -21.20
C ASP A 391 10.47 10.17 -21.47
N ALA A 392 10.16 9.40 -20.42
CA ALA A 392 9.67 8.03 -20.49
C ALA A 392 8.85 7.67 -19.23
N PRO A 393 8.11 6.54 -19.25
CA PRO A 393 7.34 6.10 -18.11
C PRO A 393 8.19 5.92 -16.84
N CYS A 394 7.74 6.48 -15.72
CA CYS A 394 8.36 6.28 -14.41
C CYS A 394 7.43 6.72 -13.26
N VAL A 395 7.78 6.35 -12.03
CA VAL A 395 7.29 7.00 -10.82
C VAL A 395 8.39 7.92 -10.29
N ALA A 396 8.07 9.19 -10.11
CA ALA A 396 9.02 10.21 -9.66
C ALA A 396 8.50 10.95 -8.42
N LEU A 397 9.35 11.12 -7.42
CA LEU A 397 9.12 12.01 -6.27
C LEU A 397 10.25 13.01 -6.17
N VAL A 398 9.90 14.28 -5.99
CA VAL A 398 10.86 15.35 -5.73
C VAL A 398 10.41 16.18 -4.55
N ARG A 399 11.31 16.43 -3.61
CA ARG A 399 11.04 17.31 -2.48
C ARG A 399 12.09 18.40 -2.34
N ARG A 400 11.63 19.65 -2.28
CA ARG A 400 12.46 20.79 -1.89
C ARG A 400 12.30 21.09 -0.40
N ARG A 401 13.42 21.24 0.31
CA ARG A 401 13.53 21.70 1.70
C ARG A 401 14.62 22.76 1.80
N GLY A 402 14.22 24.04 1.83
CA GLY A 402 15.16 25.15 1.73
C GLY A 402 15.95 25.07 0.42
N THR A 403 17.27 24.87 0.54
CA THR A 403 18.17 24.70 -0.59
C THR A 403 18.37 23.25 -1.01
N ARG A 404 17.92 22.25 -0.24
CA ARG A 404 18.06 20.84 -0.62
C ARG A 404 16.91 20.38 -1.51
N ILE A 405 17.22 19.65 -2.57
CA ILE A 405 16.25 18.99 -3.46
C ILE A 405 16.53 17.49 -3.45
N ASP A 406 15.64 16.70 -2.86
CA ASP A 406 15.72 15.24 -2.90
C ASP A 406 14.88 14.71 -4.07
N VAL A 407 15.42 13.76 -4.82
CA VAL A 407 14.81 13.13 -6.01
C VAL A 407 14.82 11.62 -5.83
N ALA A 408 13.71 10.97 -6.17
CA ALA A 408 13.57 9.51 -6.22
C ALA A 408 12.82 9.10 -7.48
N VAL A 409 13.33 8.08 -8.18
CA VAL A 409 12.78 7.59 -9.45
C VAL A 409 12.78 6.06 -9.45
N ALA A 410 11.70 5.45 -9.93
CA ALA A 410 11.63 4.02 -10.21
C ALA A 410 10.83 3.74 -11.49
N ASP A 411 11.02 2.57 -12.08
CA ASP A 411 10.16 2.02 -13.14
C ASP A 411 9.45 0.76 -12.62
N PRO A 412 8.20 0.89 -12.15
CA PRO A 412 7.38 -0.27 -11.74
C PRO A 412 7.07 -1.24 -12.89
N GLY A 413 7.10 -0.75 -14.13
CA GLY A 413 6.85 -1.52 -15.33
C GLY A 413 7.96 -2.51 -15.68
N ARG A 414 9.21 -2.18 -15.28
CA ARG A 414 10.44 -2.81 -15.78
C ARG A 414 10.46 -2.82 -17.31
N THR A 415 10.12 -1.68 -17.89
CA THR A 415 9.91 -1.45 -19.33
C THR A 415 10.94 -0.53 -19.96
N VAL A 416 11.70 0.22 -19.16
CA VAL A 416 12.69 1.19 -19.68
C VAL A 416 14.09 0.94 -19.14
N GLU A 417 15.09 1.14 -20.00
CA GLU A 417 16.51 1.06 -19.61
C GLU A 417 16.95 2.29 -18.81
N ALA A 418 16.41 3.46 -19.14
CA ALA A 418 16.70 4.71 -18.46
C ALA A 418 15.56 5.72 -18.62
N VAL A 419 15.52 6.70 -17.71
CA VAL A 419 14.65 7.88 -17.77
C VAL A 419 15.47 9.13 -17.48
N THR A 420 15.15 10.24 -18.15
CA THR A 420 15.63 11.57 -17.77
C THR A 420 14.48 12.41 -17.21
N LEU A 421 14.63 12.82 -15.95
CA LEU A 421 13.80 13.86 -15.35
C LEU A 421 14.42 15.23 -15.56
N THR A 422 13.66 16.16 -16.12
CA THR A 422 13.99 17.60 -16.11
C THR A 422 13.19 18.28 -15.01
N LEU A 423 13.88 19.00 -14.11
CA LEU A 423 13.22 19.68 -12.99
C LEU A 423 13.02 21.16 -13.29
N GLY A 424 11.82 21.68 -13.00
CA GLY A 424 11.50 23.11 -12.92
C GLY A 424 12.02 23.78 -11.65
N LEU A 425 13.07 23.22 -11.03
CA LEU A 425 13.70 23.70 -9.80
C LEU A 425 15.20 23.83 -10.05
N PRO A 426 15.78 25.05 -10.00
CA PRO A 426 17.22 25.23 -10.20
C PRO A 426 18.04 24.43 -9.20
N ALA A 427 19.11 23.78 -9.68
CA ALA A 427 20.12 23.14 -8.86
C ALA A 427 21.52 23.58 -9.30
N HIS A 428 22.41 23.85 -8.35
CA HIS A 428 23.79 24.27 -8.58
C HIS A 428 24.82 23.16 -8.38
N GLY A 429 24.45 22.05 -7.74
CA GLY A 429 25.36 20.94 -7.50
C GLY A 429 24.64 19.66 -7.05
N VAL A 430 25.43 18.60 -6.94
CA VAL A 430 25.00 17.27 -6.48
C VAL A 430 25.56 17.08 -5.08
N LEU A 431 24.69 16.83 -4.10
CA LEU A 431 25.08 16.50 -2.73
C LEU A 431 25.33 15.00 -2.59
N ARG A 432 24.49 14.19 -3.24
CA ARG A 432 24.59 12.73 -3.30
C ARG A 432 23.83 12.22 -4.51
N ALA A 433 24.28 11.13 -5.12
CA ALA A 433 23.55 10.38 -6.13
C ALA A 433 23.90 8.90 -5.96
N ASP A 434 22.95 7.99 -6.21
CA ASP A 434 23.28 6.58 -6.38
C ASP A 434 24.09 6.38 -7.66
N ASP A 435 24.90 5.32 -7.76
CA ASP A 435 25.80 5.06 -8.91
C ASP A 435 25.08 4.95 -10.27
N THR A 436 23.78 4.68 -10.23
CA THR A 436 22.88 4.61 -11.40
C THR A 436 22.32 5.96 -11.84
N VAL A 437 22.62 7.04 -11.12
CA VAL A 437 22.03 8.36 -11.34
C VAL A 437 23.10 9.35 -11.78
N THR A 438 22.91 9.94 -12.96
CA THR A 438 23.74 11.04 -13.48
C THR A 438 22.94 12.34 -13.43
N VAL A 439 23.54 13.39 -12.88
CA VAL A 439 22.88 14.69 -12.76
C VAL A 439 23.67 15.76 -13.49
N THR A 440 22.98 16.55 -14.29
CA THR A 440 23.47 17.80 -14.88
C THR A 440 22.77 18.96 -14.16
N PRO A 441 23.44 19.65 -13.21
CA PRO A 441 22.90 20.85 -12.56
C PRO A 441 22.66 21.98 -13.56
N GLY A 442 21.81 22.95 -13.18
CA GLY A 442 21.49 24.11 -13.99
C GLY A 442 20.18 24.77 -13.56
N ALA A 443 19.71 25.74 -14.35
CA ALA A 443 18.41 26.36 -14.14
C ALA A 443 17.25 25.36 -14.27
N ARG A 444 17.43 24.34 -15.12
CA ARG A 444 16.56 23.18 -15.27
C ARG A 444 17.42 21.92 -15.22
N PRO A 445 17.75 21.42 -14.03
CA PRO A 445 18.65 20.30 -13.91
C PRO A 445 18.04 19.05 -14.55
N ARG A 446 18.90 18.22 -15.14
CA ARG A 446 18.55 16.94 -15.73
C ARG A 446 19.07 15.82 -14.84
N VAL A 447 18.21 14.89 -14.48
CA VAL A 447 18.53 13.71 -13.67
C VAL A 447 18.24 12.48 -14.53
N THR A 448 19.28 11.86 -15.06
CA THR A 448 19.18 10.63 -15.84
C THR A 448 19.44 9.43 -14.94
N VAL A 449 18.50 8.49 -14.92
CA VAL A 449 18.52 7.31 -14.04
C VAL A 449 18.54 6.06 -14.91
N LYS A 450 19.52 5.19 -14.69
CA LYS A 450 19.56 3.84 -15.26
C LYS A 450 18.63 2.92 -14.47
N LEU A 451 17.56 2.46 -15.11
CA LEU A 451 16.48 1.66 -14.53
C LEU A 451 16.50 0.20 -15.01
N GLY A 452 17.19 -0.10 -16.12
CA GLY A 452 17.39 -1.45 -16.61
C GLY A 452 18.01 -2.36 -15.54
N GLY A 453 17.47 -3.58 -15.40
CA GLY A 453 17.95 -4.56 -14.43
C GLY A 453 17.74 -4.18 -12.95
N SER A 454 16.99 -3.12 -12.66
CA SER A 454 16.83 -2.62 -11.29
C SER A 454 15.75 -3.35 -10.48
N ALA A 455 14.99 -4.25 -11.12
CA ALA A 455 13.83 -4.94 -10.57
C ALA A 455 12.77 -3.99 -9.97
N GLY A 456 12.66 -2.77 -10.50
CA GLY A 456 11.68 -1.77 -10.01
C GLY A 456 12.10 -1.09 -8.71
N ARG A 457 13.37 -1.21 -8.30
CA ARG A 457 13.90 -0.49 -7.12
C ARG A 457 13.90 1.01 -7.36
N THR A 458 13.85 1.78 -6.27
CA THR A 458 14.01 3.24 -6.34
C THR A 458 15.47 3.64 -6.40
N HIS A 459 15.76 4.67 -7.19
CA HIS A 459 17.07 5.30 -7.33
C HIS A 459 16.95 6.76 -6.91
N ALA A 460 17.94 7.26 -6.16
CA ALA A 460 17.85 8.54 -5.50
C ALA A 460 19.03 9.48 -5.79
N ALA A 461 18.75 10.78 -5.70
CA ALA A 461 19.75 11.83 -5.66
C ALA A 461 19.32 12.97 -4.71
N ALA A 462 20.29 13.69 -4.19
CA ALA A 462 20.10 14.92 -3.44
C ALA A 462 20.93 16.03 -4.11
N LEU A 463 20.28 17.15 -4.43
CA LEU A 463 20.88 18.28 -5.12
C LEU A 463 20.87 19.52 -4.22
N SER A 464 21.77 20.46 -4.50
CA SER A 464 21.78 21.79 -3.88
C SER A 464 21.15 22.82 -4.81
N GLY A 465 20.24 23.62 -4.29
CA GLY A 465 19.58 24.76 -4.92
C GLY A 465 20.26 26.08 -4.58
N PRO A 466 19.67 27.22 -5.01
CA PRO A 466 20.22 28.56 -4.78
C PRO A 466 20.43 28.86 -3.29
N GLY A 467 21.63 29.31 -2.92
CA GLY A 467 21.98 29.70 -1.54
C GLY A 467 22.80 28.67 -0.73
N SER A 468 23.15 27.51 -1.29
CA SER A 468 24.12 26.60 -0.66
C SER A 468 25.57 27.11 -0.86
N PRO A 469 26.46 27.03 0.15
CA PRO A 469 27.88 27.30 -0.05
C PRO A 469 28.41 26.34 -1.13
N ARG A 470 29.05 26.90 -2.15
CA ARG A 470 29.71 26.12 -3.21
C ARG A 470 30.89 25.40 -2.57
N TYR A 471 30.76 24.13 -2.21
CA TYR A 471 31.93 23.30 -1.99
C TYR A 471 32.53 22.98 -3.36
N GLY A 472 33.75 23.49 -3.55
CA GLY A 472 34.45 23.58 -4.82
C GLY A 472 34.87 22.25 -5.43
N ARG A 473 35.30 22.39 -6.69
CA ARG A 473 35.79 21.39 -7.63
C ARG A 473 36.89 20.49 -7.11
#